data_AF-A0A378A0X8-F1
#
_entry.id   AF-A0A378A0X8-F1
#
_cell.length_a   1.000
_cell.length_b   1.000
_cell.length_c   1.000
_cell.angle_alpha   90.00
_cell.angle_beta   90.00
_cell.angle_gamma   90.00
#
_symmetry.space_group_name_H-M   'P 1'
#
loop_
_entity.id
_entity.type
_entity.pdbx_description
1 polymer ?
#
loop_
_entity_poly.entity_id
_entity_poly.type
_entity_poly.pdbx_seq_one_letter_code
_entity_poly.pdbx_strand_id
1 'polypeptide(L)'
;MENIMYKPVIGVVMCRNRLKGHQTQTLQEKYLNAIVNAGGLPIALPHALAEPELLNAVVDKLDGIYLPGSPSNVQPHLYGENGDEPDADPGVIF
;
A
#
# COMPACT_ATOMS: atom_id res chain seq x y z
N MET A 1 -29.10 -7.34 -9.23
CA MET A 1 -28.41 -8.56 -9.71
C MET A 1 -26.93 -8.36 -9.41
N GLU A 2 -26.41 -9.03 -8.39
CA GLU A 2 -24.97 -9.05 -8.17
C GLU A 2 -24.30 -9.66 -9.40
N ASN A 3 -23.38 -8.93 -10.01
CA ASN A 3 -22.65 -9.41 -11.16
C ASN A 3 -21.71 -10.51 -10.65
N ILE A 4 -22.06 -11.77 -10.94
CA ILE A 4 -21.31 -12.98 -10.57
C ILE A 4 -19.89 -13.02 -11.20
N MET A 5 -19.54 -11.99 -11.98
CA MET A 5 -18.27 -11.78 -12.68
C MET A 5 -17.51 -10.52 -12.22
N TYR A 6 -18.06 -9.75 -11.27
CA TYR A 6 -17.37 -8.56 -10.76
C TYR A 6 -16.17 -8.97 -9.90
N LYS A 7 -14.98 -8.48 -10.27
CA LYS A 7 -13.79 -8.60 -9.42
C LYS A 7 -13.57 -7.27 -8.71
N PRO A 8 -13.68 -7.20 -7.37
CA PRO A 8 -13.46 -5.95 -6.65
C PRO A 8 -12.02 -5.47 -6.86
N VAL A 9 -11.86 -4.20 -7.20
CA VAL A 9 -10.60 -3.51 -7.39
C VAL A 9 -10.03 -3.15 -6.03
N ILE A 10 -8.92 -3.77 -5.68
CA ILE A 10 -8.27 -3.61 -4.38
C ILE A 10 -6.98 -2.81 -4.56
N GLY A 11 -6.92 -1.62 -3.99
CA GLY A 11 -5.71 -0.80 -3.96
C GLY A 11 -4.72 -1.31 -2.92
N VAL A 12 -3.51 -1.64 -3.35
CA VAL A 12 -2.48 -2.24 -2.50
C VAL A 12 -1.33 -1.26 -2.28
N VAL A 13 -1.17 -0.81 -1.04
CA VAL A 13 -0.11 0.16 -0.69
C VAL A 13 1.27 -0.47 -0.89
N MET A 14 2.16 0.25 -1.58
CA MET A 14 3.53 -0.18 -1.83
C MET A 14 4.45 0.20 -0.66
N CYS A 15 5.56 -0.52 -0.51
CA CYS A 15 6.63 -0.15 0.41
C CYS A 15 7.80 0.47 -0.36
N ARG A 16 8.53 1.40 0.25
CA ARG A 16 9.75 1.96 -0.33
C ARG A 16 10.95 1.10 0.05
N ASN A 17 11.81 0.84 -0.93
CA ASN A 17 13.06 0.11 -0.75
C ASN A 17 14.16 0.72 -1.62
N ARG A 18 15.42 0.47 -1.27
CA ARG A 18 16.57 0.89 -2.08
C ARG A 18 17.19 -0.32 -2.78
N LEU A 19 16.93 -0.47 -4.07
CA LEU A 19 17.45 -1.57 -4.88
C LEU A 19 18.54 -1.05 -5.82
N LYS A 20 19.74 -1.62 -5.73
CA LYS A 20 20.89 -1.26 -6.57
C LYS A 20 21.19 0.27 -6.62
N GLY A 21 20.97 0.97 -5.50
CA GLY A 21 21.19 2.41 -5.40
C GLY A 21 20.02 3.29 -5.86
N HIS A 22 18.94 2.70 -6.37
CA HIS A 22 17.74 3.43 -6.79
C HIS A 22 16.64 3.29 -5.75
N GLN A 23 15.90 4.38 -5.53
CA GLN A 23 14.65 4.34 -4.78
C GLN A 23 13.61 3.58 -5.61
N THR A 24 13.05 2.53 -5.05
CA THR A 24 12.11 1.64 -5.75
C THR A 24 10.93 1.38 -4.84
N GLN A 25 9.73 1.42 -5.42
CA GLN A 25 8.54 0.97 -4.73
C GLN A 25 8.33 -0.51 -5.02
N THR A 26 8.13 -1.27 -3.96
CA THR A 26 8.09 -2.73 -4.01
C THR A 26 6.80 -3.25 -3.40
N LEU A 27 6.31 -4.35 -3.94
CA LEU A 27 5.17 -5.08 -3.43
C LEU A 27 5.46 -6.58 -3.55
N GLN A 28 5.35 -7.32 -2.45
CA GLN A 28 5.65 -8.75 -2.47
C GLN A 28 4.49 -9.53 -3.11
N GLU A 29 4.82 -10.45 -4.01
CA GLU A 29 3.83 -11.24 -4.77
C GLU A 29 2.86 -12.03 -3.88
N LYS A 30 3.30 -12.48 -2.70
CA LYS A 30 2.44 -13.21 -1.76
C LYS A 30 1.15 -12.46 -1.40
N TYR A 31 1.22 -11.13 -1.32
CA TYR A 31 0.06 -10.28 -1.03
C TYR A 31 -0.87 -10.16 -2.24
N LEU A 32 -0.29 -9.98 -3.44
CA LEU A 32 -1.04 -9.95 -4.70
C LEU A 32 -1.75 -11.28 -4.94
N ASN A 33 -1.04 -12.39 -4.76
CA ASN A 33 -1.57 -13.74 -4.94
C ASN A 33 -2.72 -14.02 -3.97
N ALA A 34 -2.63 -13.56 -2.71
CA ALA A 34 -3.72 -13.68 -1.75
C ALA A 34 -5.01 -12.98 -2.23
N ILE A 35 -4.90 -11.77 -2.76
CA ILE A 35 -6.05 -11.01 -3.30
C ILE A 35 -6.64 -11.72 -4.53
N VAL A 36 -5.79 -12.15 -5.47
CA VAL A 36 -6.23 -12.87 -6.68
C VAL A 36 -6.96 -14.16 -6.31
N ASN A 37 -6.41 -14.93 -5.37
CA ASN A 37 -7.01 -16.18 -4.90
C ASN A 37 -8.34 -15.95 -4.17
N ALA A 38 -8.53 -14.79 -3.54
CA ALA A 38 -9.79 -14.38 -2.94
C ALA A 38 -10.81 -13.81 -3.95
N GLY A 39 -10.46 -13.73 -5.24
CA GLY A 39 -11.33 -13.23 -6.31
C GLY A 39 -11.23 -11.73 -6.59
N GLY A 40 -10.30 -11.02 -5.95
CA GLY A 40 -10.07 -9.59 -6.18
C GLY A 40 -9.15 -9.27 -7.35
N LEU A 41 -9.17 -8.01 -7.78
CA LEU A 41 -8.26 -7.41 -8.77
C LEU A 41 -7.30 -6.45 -8.04
N PRO A 42 -6.04 -6.83 -7.77
CA PRO A 42 -5.11 -5.96 -7.06
C PRO A 42 -4.50 -4.91 -7.99
N ILE A 43 -4.43 -3.66 -7.53
CA ILE A 43 -3.74 -2.54 -8.19
C ILE A 43 -2.73 -1.96 -7.21
N ALA A 44 -1.45 -1.90 -7.58
CA ALA A 44 -0.42 -1.30 -6.75
C ALA A 44 -0.63 0.22 -6.65
N LEU A 45 -0.54 0.77 -5.44
CA LEU A 45 -0.69 2.19 -5.14
C LEU A 45 0.68 2.78 -4.77
N PRO A 46 1.29 3.57 -5.69
CA PRO A 46 2.56 4.21 -5.39
C PRO A 46 2.40 5.34 -4.37
N HIS A 47 3.45 5.61 -3.58
CA HIS A 47 3.49 6.71 -2.59
C HIS A 47 3.19 8.09 -3.16
N ALA A 48 3.41 8.32 -4.45
CA ALA A 48 3.06 9.60 -5.09
C ALA A 48 1.55 9.88 -5.07
N LEU A 49 0.71 8.84 -4.91
CA LEU A 49 -0.74 8.97 -4.78
C LEU A 49 -1.20 9.43 -3.39
N ALA A 50 -0.29 9.60 -2.42
CA ALA A 50 -0.63 10.13 -1.10
C ALA A 50 -0.95 11.64 -1.11
N GLU A 51 -0.72 12.32 -2.24
CA GLU A 51 -1.16 13.71 -2.43
C GLU A 51 -2.71 13.75 -2.42
N PRO A 52 -3.34 14.64 -1.62
CA PRO A 52 -4.79 14.64 -1.42
C PRO A 52 -5.65 14.65 -2.70
N GLU A 53 -5.30 15.43 -3.72
CA GLU A 53 -6.07 15.49 -4.97
C GLU A 53 -5.97 14.16 -5.74
N LEU A 54 -4.78 13.59 -5.82
CA LEU A 54 -4.54 12.29 -6.47
C LEU A 54 -5.19 11.14 -5.70
N LEU A 55 -5.13 11.17 -4.37
CA LEU A 55 -5.73 10.16 -3.51
C LEU A 55 -7.24 10.12 -3.73
N ASN A 56 -7.91 11.27 -3.68
CA ASN A 56 -9.35 11.38 -3.91
C ASN A 56 -9.75 10.84 -5.29
N ALA A 57 -8.97 11.16 -6.33
CA ALA A 57 -9.25 10.68 -7.69
C ALA A 57 -9.14 9.15 -7.83
N VAL A 58 -8.32 8.49 -7.00
CA VAL A 58 -8.09 7.05 -7.03
C VAL A 58 -9.06 6.31 -6.10
N VAL A 59 -9.31 6.83 -4.90
CA VAL A 59 -10.15 6.17 -3.87
C VAL A 59 -11.56 5.88 -4.40
N ASP A 60 -12.15 6.78 -5.17
CA ASP A 60 -13.48 6.58 -5.78
C ASP A 60 -13.54 5.41 -6.79
N LYS A 61 -12.39 4.88 -7.21
CA LYS A 61 -12.26 3.77 -8.17
C LYS A 61 -11.94 2.44 -7.50
N LEU A 62 -11.73 2.42 -6.18
CA LEU A 62 -11.34 1.25 -5.43
C LEU A 62 -12.53 0.71 -4.63
N ASP A 63 -12.71 -0.61 -4.64
CA ASP A 63 -13.68 -1.29 -3.78
C ASP A 63 -13.10 -1.61 -2.40
N GLY A 64 -11.77 -1.50 -2.25
CA GLY A 64 -11.08 -1.73 -0.99
C GLY A 64 -9.63 -1.30 -1.01
N ILE A 65 -9.07 -1.12 0.20
CA ILE A 65 -7.66 -0.84 0.44
C ILE A 65 -7.05 -2.02 1.17
N TYR A 66 -5.87 -2.46 0.71
CA TYR A 66 -5.09 -3.52 1.32
C TYR A 66 -3.74 -2.96 1.78
N LEU A 67 -3.42 -3.21 3.05
CA LEU A 67 -2.19 -2.75 3.71
C LEU A 67 -1.28 -3.97 3.97
N PRO A 68 -0.29 -4.23 3.10
CA PRO A 68 0.65 -5.31 3.31
C PRO A 68 1.53 -5.08 4.54
N GLY A 69 1.96 -6.16 5.19
CA GLY A 69 3.04 -6.07 6.17
C GLY A 69 4.37 -5.73 5.50
N SER A 70 5.20 -4.96 6.19
CA SER A 70 6.55 -4.55 5.79
C SER A 70 7.56 -4.84 6.92
N PRO A 71 8.84 -5.08 6.62
CA PRO A 71 9.90 -5.04 7.65
C PRO A 71 10.08 -3.65 8.27
N SER A 72 9.57 -2.59 7.64
CA SER A 72 9.67 -1.22 8.17
C SER A 72 8.64 -0.93 9.26
N ASN A 73 9.04 -0.07 10.18
CA ASN A 73 8.25 0.33 11.34
C ASN A 73 7.57 1.70 11.12
N VAL A 74 6.44 1.91 11.82
CA VAL A 74 5.79 3.23 11.91
C VAL A 74 6.70 4.18 12.69
N GLN A 75 6.84 5.42 12.21
CA GLN A 75 7.67 6.42 12.88
C GLN A 75 7.10 6.78 14.27
N PRO A 76 7.93 6.82 15.33
CA PRO A 76 7.47 7.08 16.70
C PRO A 76 6.60 8.32 16.90
N HIS A 77 6.90 9.39 16.17
CA HIS A 77 6.16 10.64 16.28
C HIS A 77 4.70 10.53 15.81
N LEU A 78 4.36 9.54 14.97
CA LEU A 78 2.98 9.31 14.50
C LEU A 78 2.06 8.80 15.60
N TYR A 79 2.62 8.24 16.69
CA TYR A 79 1.88 7.83 17.88
C TYR A 79 2.31 8.60 19.15
N GLY A 80 2.95 9.76 18.98
CA GLY A 80 3.26 10.69 20.07
C GLY A 80 4.52 10.36 20.88
N GLU A 81 5.36 9.44 20.41
CA GLU A 81 6.65 9.14 21.02
C GLU A 81 7.82 9.80 20.28
N ASN A 82 8.93 9.99 21.00
CA ASN A 82 10.19 10.43 20.42
C ASN A 82 11.14 9.24 20.35
N GLY A 83 11.81 9.06 19.23
CA GLY A 83 12.81 8.01 19.06
C GLY A 83 13.30 7.91 17.62
N ASP A 84 14.57 7.58 17.47
CA ASP A 84 15.14 7.17 16.18
C ASP A 84 15.01 5.65 16.09
N GLU A 85 14.05 5.21 15.27
CA GLU A 85 13.85 3.79 14.95
C GLU A 85 14.59 3.49 13.63
N PRO A 86 15.64 2.65 13.62
CA PRO A 86 16.49 2.43 12.45
C PRO A 86 15.73 1.93 11.22
N ASP A 87 14.67 1.16 11.45
CA ASP A 87 13.84 0.55 10.41
C ASP A 87 12.57 1.37 10.13
N ALA A 88 12.46 2.60 10.65
CA ALA A 88 11.32 3.44 10.36
C ALA A 88 11.34 3.95 8.92
N ASP A 89 10.25 3.73 8.18
CA ASP A 89 10.07 4.23 6.82
C ASP A 89 9.00 5.33 6.83
N PRO A 90 9.29 6.56 6.37
CA PRO A 90 8.30 7.62 6.23
C PRO A 90 7.17 7.27 5.26
N GLY A 91 7.32 6.22 4.45
CA GLY A 91 6.28 5.64 3.60
C GLY A 91 5.38 4.63 4.29
N VAL A 92 5.59 4.29 5.57
CA VAL A 92 4.59 3.56 6.38
C VAL A 92 3.54 4.57 6.80
N ILE A 93 2.59 4.78 5.90
CA ILE A 93 1.47 5.69 6.15
C ILE A 93 0.42 4.91 6.95
N PHE A 94 0.31 5.27 8.22
CA PHE A 94 -1.00 5.55 8.79
C PHE A 94 -1.14 7.07 8.89
#